data_AF-A0A2V7VD06-F1
#
_entry.id   AF-A0A2V7VD06-F1
#
_cell.length_a   1.000
_cell.length_b   1.000
_cell.length_c   1.000
_cell.angle_alpha   90.00
_cell.angle_beta   90.00
_cell.angle_gamma   90.00
#
_symmetry.space_group_name_H-M   'P 1'
#
loop_
_entity.id
_entity.type
_entity.pdbx_description
1 polymer ?
#
loop_
_entity_poly.entity_id
_entity_poly.type
_entity_poly.pdbx_seq_one_letter_code
_entity_poly.pdbx_strand_id
1 'polypeptide(L)' 'LVEGTAEARRRWHNQKYFTWVEQQGKTVAELRAQEDPAFWAAHQEKAAEVDRGIRERRGEGSRAASIPDLN' A
#
# COMPACT_ATOMS: atom_id res chain seq x y z
N LEU A 1 -22.29 14.61 -0.78
CA LEU A 1 -20.95 14.02 -0.99
C LEU A 1 -20.78 13.83 -2.48
N VAL A 2 -19.71 14.35 -3.10
CA VAL A 2 -19.49 14.18 -4.53
C VAL A 2 -19.15 12.71 -4.75
N GLU A 3 -20.04 11.98 -5.42
CA GLU A 3 -19.85 10.57 -5.73
C GLU A 3 -18.58 10.35 -6.54
N GLY A 4 -18.03 9.13 -6.45
CA GLY A 4 -16.79 8.69 -7.10
C GLY A 4 -16.84 8.64 -8.63
N THR A 5 -17.45 9.63 -9.28
CA THR A 5 -17.37 9.91 -10.71
C THR A 5 -15.92 10.02 -11.19
N ALA A 6 -15.68 9.78 -12.48
CA ALA A 6 -14.33 9.85 -13.05
C ALA A 6 -13.67 11.23 -12.84
N GLU A 7 -14.45 12.31 -12.97
CA GLU A 7 -14.01 13.69 -12.74
C GLU A 7 -13.58 13.91 -11.27
N ALA A 8 -14.37 13.43 -10.31
CA ALA A 8 -14.01 13.53 -8.89
C ALA A 8 -12.71 12.76 -8.57
N ARG A 9 -12.56 11.54 -9.10
CA ARG A 9 -11.35 10.73 -8.93
C ARG A 9 -10.11 11.42 -9.51
N ARG A 10 -10.25 12.05 -10.69
CA ARG A 10 -9.15 12.79 -11.32
C ARG A 10 -8.75 14.03 -10.52
N ARG A 11 -9.71 14.77 -9.95
CA ARG A 11 -9.41 15.89 -9.06
C ARG A 11 -8.66 15.43 -7.81
N TRP A 12 -9.11 14.36 -7.16
CA TRP A 12 -8.40 13.77 -6.01
C TRP A 12 -7.01 13.27 -6.37
N HIS A 13 -6.83 12.70 -7.57
CA HIS A 13 -5.51 12.31 -8.06
C HIS A 13 -4.57 13.51 -8.18
N ASN A 14 -5.04 14.60 -8.77
CA ASN A 14 -4.26 15.82 -8.96
C ASN A 14 -3.87 16.49 -7.64
N GLN A 15 -4.68 16.37 -6.57
CA GLN A 15 -4.35 16.91 -5.25
C GLN A 15 -3.04 16.37 -4.68
N LYS A 16 -2.59 15.18 -5.11
CA LYS A 16 -1.37 14.55 -4.62
C LYS A 16 -0.10 15.16 -5.22
N TYR A 17 -0.20 15.94 -6.31
CA TYR A 17 0.95 16.43 -7.07
C TYR A 17 1.96 17.16 -6.16
N PHE A 18 1.49 18.14 -5.38
CA PHE A 18 2.36 18.97 -4.56
C PHE A 18 3.12 18.16 -3.50
N THR A 19 2.44 17.25 -2.81
CA THR A 19 3.09 16.48 -1.73
C THR A 19 3.91 15.30 -2.26
N TRP A 20 3.50 14.67 -3.35
CA TRP A 20 4.17 13.49 -3.89
C TRP A 20 5.38 13.86 -4.76
N VAL A 21 5.19 14.79 -5.70
CA VAL A 21 6.24 15.15 -6.66
C VAL A 21 7.18 16.18 -6.05
N GLU A 22 6.65 17.31 -5.60
CA GLU A 22 7.48 18.44 -5.17
C GLU A 22 8.12 18.19 -3.79
N GLN A 23 7.36 17.68 -2.81
CA GLN A 23 7.89 17.48 -1.45
C GLN A 23 8.64 16.15 -1.26
N GLN A 24 8.12 15.04 -1.82
CA GLN A 24 8.72 13.71 -1.65
C GLN A 24 9.66 13.31 -2.79
N GLY A 25 9.81 14.15 -3.83
CA GLY A 25 10.72 13.91 -4.96
C GLY A 25 10.33 12.72 -5.84
N LYS A 26 9.07 12.27 -5.80
CA LYS A 26 8.57 11.19 -6.66
C LYS A 26 8.30 11.69 -8.07
N THR A 27 8.27 10.78 -9.03
CA THR A 27 8.04 11.15 -10.43
C THR A 27 6.56 11.34 -10.75
N VAL A 28 6.27 12.21 -11.72
CA VAL A 28 4.92 12.36 -12.29
C VAL A 28 4.45 11.04 -12.94
N ALA A 29 5.37 10.24 -13.48
CA ALA A 29 5.06 8.93 -14.05
C ALA A 29 4.55 7.95 -12.98
N GLU A 30 5.21 7.87 -11.82
CA GLU A 30 4.74 7.08 -10.68
C GLU A 30 3.38 7.58 -10.15
N LEU A 31 3.16 8.90 -10.16
CA LEU A 31 1.86 9.45 -9.81
C LEU A 31 0.80 8.98 -10.81
N ARG A 32 0.99 9.17 -12.12
CA ARG A 32 0.05 8.75 -13.17
C ARG A 32 -0.25 7.26 -13.18
N ALA A 33 0.73 6.42 -12.85
CA ALA A 33 0.53 4.97 -12.76
C ALA A 33 -0.60 4.60 -11.77
N GLN A 34 -0.83 5.42 -10.74
CA GLN A 34 -1.91 5.22 -9.76
C GLN A 34 -3.32 5.46 -10.31
N GLU A 35 -3.49 5.94 -11.54
CA GLU A 35 -4.82 6.03 -12.19
C GLU A 35 -5.33 4.65 -12.62
N ASP A 36 -4.43 3.71 -12.88
CA ASP A 36 -4.77 2.34 -13.27
C ASP A 36 -5.11 1.48 -12.05
N PRO A 37 -6.30 0.85 -11.97
CA PRO A 37 -6.62 -0.11 -10.92
C PRO A 37 -5.61 -1.25 -10.78
N ALA A 38 -4.98 -1.70 -11.87
CA ALA A 38 -3.99 -2.77 -11.85
C ALA A 38 -2.74 -2.39 -11.03
N PHE A 39 -2.37 -1.11 -11.02
CA PHE A 39 -1.30 -0.61 -10.16
C PHE A 39 -1.59 -0.93 -8.68
N TRP A 40 -2.82 -0.71 -8.25
CA TRP A 40 -3.22 -0.93 -6.86
C TRP A 40 -3.30 -2.41 -6.51
N ALA A 41 -3.76 -3.27 -7.43
CA ALA A 41 -3.75 -4.72 -7.24
C ALA A 41 -2.32 -5.24 -7.02
N ALA A 42 -1.38 -4.88 -7.92
CA ALA A 42 0.03 -5.26 -7.78
C ALA A 42 0.70 -4.64 -6.54
N HIS A 43 0.26 -3.45 -6.09
CA HIS A 43 0.79 -2.84 -4.88
C HIS A 43 0.35 -3.57 -3.61
N GLN A 44 -0.90 -4.07 -3.57
CA GLN A 44 -1.42 -4.84 -2.43
C GLN A 44 -0.68 -6.17 -2.22
N GLU A 45 -0.21 -6.82 -3.29
CA GLU A 45 0.57 -8.06 -3.21
C GLU A 45 1.85 -7.89 -2.37
N LYS A 46 2.43 -6.68 -2.35
CA LYS A 46 3.61 -6.36 -1.53
C LYS A 46 3.33 -6.40 -0.03
N ALA A 47 2.09 -6.24 0.39
CA ALA A 47 1.74 -6.31 1.82
C ALA A 47 2.09 -7.68 2.42
N ALA A 48 1.85 -8.77 1.68
CA ALA A 48 2.17 -10.11 2.15
C ALA A 48 3.69 -10.33 2.31
N GLU A 49 4.51 -9.72 1.46
CA GLU A 49 5.97 -9.73 1.58
C GLU A 49 6.43 -8.96 2.83
N VAL A 50 5.87 -7.78 3.06
CA VAL A 50 6.18 -6.97 4.25
C VAL A 50 5.79 -7.72 5.52
N ASP A 51 4.59 -8.32 5.55
CA ASP A 51 4.11 -9.14 6.66
C ASP A 51 5.04 -10.31 6.95
N ARG A 52 5.49 -11.01 5.91
CA ARG A 52 6.47 -12.09 6.04
C ARG A 52 7.76 -11.57 6.70
N GLY A 53 8.32 -10.47 6.20
CA GLY A 53 9.53 -9.88 6.78
C GLY A 53 9.34 -9.39 8.22
N ILE A 54 8.14 -8.95 8.59
CA ILE A 54 7.82 -8.60 9.98
C ILE A 54 7.83 -9.85 10.87
N ARG A 55 7.15 -10.94 10.49
CA ARG A 55 7.11 -12.19 11.26
C ARG A 55 8.49 -12.80 11.46
N GLU A 56 9.31 -12.79 10.41
CA GLU A 56 10.70 -13.26 10.45
C GLU A 56 11.52 -12.45 11.47
N ARG A 57 11.47 -11.12 11.41
CA ARG A 57 12.19 -10.24 12.36
C ARG A 57 11.69 -10.35 13.80
N ARG A 58 10.40 -10.62 14.00
CA ARG A 58 9.81 -10.83 15.33
C ARG A 58 10.12 -12.20 15.92
N GLY A 59 10.71 -13.12 15.15
CA GLY A 59 10.99 -14.49 15.59
C GLY A 59 9.72 -15.32 15.84
N GLU A 60 8.57 -14.89 15.32
CA GLU A 60 7.27 -15.55 15.54
C GLU A 60 7.21 -16.95 14.90
N GLY A 61 8.09 -17.24 13.93
CA GLY A 61 8.29 -18.60 13.41
C GLY A 61 8.80 -19.61 14.45
N SER A 62 9.39 -19.15 15.57
CA SER A 62 9.85 -20.00 16.68
C SER A 62 8.94 -19.94 17.91
N ARG A 63 8.10 -18.90 18.06
CA ARG A 63 7.30 -18.68 19.27
C ARG A 63 5.93 -19.37 19.22
N ALA A 64 5.38 -19.58 18.01
CA ALA A 64 4.13 -20.31 17.81
C ALA A 64 4.23 -21.82 18.08
N ALA A 65 5.44 -22.40 18.05
CA ALA A 65 5.68 -23.81 18.35
C ALA A 65 5.74 -24.15 19.86
N SER A 66 5.58 -23.15 20.75
CA SER A 66 5.82 -23.31 22.19
C SER A 66 4.60 -22.99 23.07
N ILE A 67 3.41 -22.85 22.50
CA ILE A 67 2.17 -22.79 23.29
C ILE A 67 1.57 -24.20 23.25
N PRO A 68 1.73 -25.03 24.31
CA PRO A 68 0.93 -26.23 24.41
C PRO A 68 -0.52 -25.80 24.64
N ASP A 69 -1.45 -26.43 23.91
CA ASP A 69 -2.89 -26.32 24.15
C ASP A 69 -3.16 -26.42 25.64
N LEU A 70 -3.55 -25.30 26.24
CA LEU A 70 -4.14 -25.31 27.58
C LEU A 70 -5.60 -25.71 27.40
N ASN A 71 -5.87 -26.98 27.74
CA ASN A 71 -7.20 -27.49 28.11
C ASN A 71 -7.90 -26.56 29.10
#